data_AF-A0A7Y5TWU6-F1
#
_entry.id   AF-A0A7Y5TWU6-F1
#
_cell.length_a   1.000
_cell.length_b   1.000
_cell.length_c   1.000
_cell.angle_alpha   90.00
_cell.angle_beta   90.00
_cell.angle_gamma   90.00
#
_symmetry.space_group_name_H-M   'P 1'
#
loop_
_entity.id
_entity.type
_entity.pdbx_description
1 polymer ?
#
loop_
_entity_poly.entity_id
_entity_poly.type
_entity_poly.pdbx_seq_one_letter_code
_entity_poly.pdbx_strand_id
1 'polypeptide(L)'
;MRKESSGYGLAAYSDSGDLIDLLVGSEGTLVLIVGLELRLTPAFAATASVLGAFASLDDAVIGAGGARDAGASACELLDRTFLDVARRGGAPVPVPESVEAVLLAEVEGASAEEVGERARDLAAAFRRAGAGDVILALDEATEAAMWELRHAASPILSRLDPALKSMQFIEDGCVPPERLADYVRGVRAALERQGIRGVIFGHAGDAHVHVNPLVDLRDARWREKVDALLGDVTALSASLGGTLAGEHGDGRLRAPLLPRVWPAATLERFAAVKRAFDPAGLLNPGAKVAVPGERAVDRVKYDPTLPALPAPARAALARVERERAYARSRLELLEEAAASAARPLDSPSSPA
;
A
#
# COMPACT_ATOMS: atom_id res chain seq x y z
N MET A 1 -1.31 -10.46 14.04
CA MET A 1 -1.10 -9.97 12.66
C MET A 1 0.35 -10.24 12.26
N ARG A 2 0.65 -10.28 10.96
CA ARG A 2 2.04 -10.47 10.48
C ARG A 2 2.78 -9.17 10.24
N LYS A 3 2.06 -8.14 9.77
CA LYS A 3 2.54 -6.78 9.62
C LYS A 3 1.79 -5.87 10.59
N GLU A 4 2.52 -4.99 11.25
CA GLU A 4 1.99 -3.97 12.15
C GLU A 4 3.01 -2.84 12.22
N SER A 5 2.59 -1.65 11.79
CA SER A 5 3.39 -0.43 11.83
C SER A 5 2.72 0.67 12.64
N SER A 6 1.60 0.39 13.31
CA SER A 6 0.86 1.34 14.13
C SER A 6 1.52 1.56 15.49
N GLY A 7 1.60 2.82 15.90
CA GLY A 7 2.28 3.26 17.11
C GLY A 7 3.79 3.05 17.06
N TYR A 8 4.35 2.60 18.18
CA TYR A 8 5.77 2.29 18.33
C TYR A 8 5.97 0.80 18.61
N GLY A 9 7.16 0.27 18.30
CA GLY A 9 7.53 -1.14 18.49
C GLY A 9 7.70 -1.56 19.96
N LEU A 10 6.69 -1.32 20.80
CA LEU A 10 6.71 -1.59 22.24
C LEU A 10 6.90 -3.07 22.57
N ALA A 11 6.29 -3.98 21.79
CA ALA A 11 6.42 -5.41 22.00
C ALA A 11 7.86 -5.88 21.72
N ALA A 12 8.40 -5.52 20.55
CA ALA A 12 9.78 -5.83 20.18
C ALA A 12 10.78 -5.24 21.18
N TYR A 13 10.61 -3.96 21.55
CA TYR A 13 11.43 -3.32 22.58
C TYR A 13 11.33 -4.01 23.95
N SER A 14 10.14 -4.47 24.35
CA SER A 14 9.96 -5.18 25.63
C SER A 14 10.71 -6.51 25.66
N ASP A 15 10.86 -7.17 24.50
CA ASP A 15 11.56 -8.44 24.39
C ASP A 15 13.07 -8.26 24.25
N SER A 16 13.51 -7.24 23.51
CA SER A 16 14.93 -7.02 23.17
C SER A 16 15.66 -6.08 24.14
N GLY A 17 14.96 -5.09 24.69
CA GLY A 17 15.56 -3.94 25.37
C GLY A 17 16.30 -2.96 24.46
N ASP A 18 16.32 -3.18 23.13
CA ASP A 18 17.06 -2.37 22.17
C ASP A 18 16.20 -1.20 21.67
N LEU A 19 16.72 0.01 21.82
CA LEU A 19 16.04 1.23 21.37
C LEU A 19 15.75 1.24 19.88
N ILE A 20 16.51 0.51 19.05
CA ILE A 20 16.27 0.43 17.61
C ILE A 20 14.84 0.01 17.28
N ASP A 21 14.23 -0.86 18.10
CA ASP A 21 12.86 -1.35 17.92
C ASP A 21 11.81 -0.26 18.14
N LEU A 22 12.12 0.77 18.93
CA LEU A 22 11.27 1.96 19.07
C LEU A 22 11.47 2.94 17.92
N LEU A 23 12.68 2.98 17.33
CA LEU A 23 13.05 3.94 16.28
C LEU A 23 12.58 3.49 14.90
N VAL A 24 12.65 2.20 14.58
CA VAL A 24 12.17 1.63 13.33
C VAL A 24 10.66 1.86 13.23
N GLY A 25 10.22 2.46 12.12
CA GLY A 25 8.82 2.82 11.92
C GLY A 25 8.34 4.02 12.75
N SER A 26 9.21 4.75 13.48
CA SER A 26 8.81 5.93 14.28
C SER A 26 8.33 7.15 13.48
N GLU A 27 8.41 7.10 12.14
CA GLU A 27 7.97 8.17 11.24
C GLU A 27 8.58 9.55 11.56
N GLY A 28 9.84 9.57 12.04
CA GLY A 28 10.53 10.82 12.39
C GLY A 28 9.93 11.54 13.60
N THR A 29 9.11 10.86 14.41
CA THR A 29 8.52 11.43 15.63
C THR A 29 9.44 11.34 16.84
N LEU A 30 10.47 10.50 16.81
CA LEU A 30 11.40 10.31 17.93
C LEU A 30 12.78 10.88 17.66
N VAL A 31 13.28 10.72 16.43
CA VAL A 31 14.64 11.12 16.02
C VAL A 31 14.67 11.52 14.55
N LEU A 32 15.74 12.21 14.14
CA LEU A 32 16.13 12.34 12.74
C LEU A 32 17.21 11.28 12.42
N ILE A 33 16.91 10.35 11.53
CA ILE A 33 17.87 9.34 11.07
C ILE A 33 18.76 9.98 9.99
N VAL A 34 20.07 9.93 10.18
CA VAL A 34 21.08 10.50 9.26
C VAL A 34 21.92 9.45 8.54
N GLY A 35 21.84 8.20 8.95
CA GLY A 35 22.57 7.08 8.37
C GLY A 35 22.03 5.74 8.88
N LEU A 36 22.28 4.68 8.11
CA LEU A 36 21.82 3.32 8.39
C LEU A 36 22.94 2.34 8.02
N GLU A 37 23.12 1.30 8.83
CA GLU A 37 23.89 0.11 8.48
C GLU A 37 22.89 -1.04 8.29
N LEU A 38 22.91 -1.68 7.12
CA LEU A 38 21.95 -2.71 6.75
C LEU A 38 22.66 -4.03 6.48
N ARG A 39 22.12 -5.11 7.03
CA ARG A 39 22.53 -6.48 6.68
C ARG A 39 21.90 -6.86 5.34
N LEU A 40 22.73 -7.27 4.38
CA LEU A 40 22.31 -7.74 3.07
C LEU A 40 22.15 -9.26 3.06
N THR A 41 21.26 -9.76 2.20
CA THR A 41 21.13 -11.19 1.87
C THR A 41 21.69 -11.44 0.47
N PRO A 42 22.16 -12.67 0.17
CA PRO A 42 22.54 -13.04 -1.20
C PRO A 42 21.37 -12.86 -2.17
N ALA A 43 21.65 -12.41 -3.38
CA ALA A 43 20.67 -12.44 -4.46
C ALA A 43 20.50 -13.89 -4.97
N PHE A 44 19.26 -14.29 -5.20
CA PHE A 44 18.97 -15.58 -5.83
C PHE A 44 19.28 -15.54 -7.33
N ALA A 45 19.61 -16.70 -7.89
CA ALA A 45 20.04 -16.82 -9.28
C ALA A 45 18.88 -17.06 -10.25
N ALA A 46 17.73 -17.51 -9.74
CA ALA A 46 16.54 -17.79 -10.54
C ALA A 46 15.26 -17.47 -9.75
N THR A 47 14.21 -17.11 -10.47
CA THR A 47 12.84 -16.98 -9.97
C THR A 47 11.89 -17.81 -10.83
N ALA A 48 10.70 -18.07 -10.29
CA ALA A 48 9.57 -18.61 -11.02
C ALA A 48 8.28 -18.11 -10.40
N SER A 49 7.27 -17.87 -11.23
CA SER A 49 5.98 -17.33 -10.79
C SER A 49 4.83 -18.29 -11.09
N VAL A 50 3.81 -18.30 -10.22
CA VAL A 50 2.62 -19.13 -10.33
C VAL A 50 1.38 -18.27 -10.14
N LEU A 51 0.47 -18.34 -11.09
CA LEU A 51 -0.84 -17.70 -11.01
C LEU A 51 -1.89 -18.77 -10.72
N GLY A 52 -2.67 -18.60 -9.66
CA GLY A 52 -3.85 -19.41 -9.34
C GLY A 52 -5.13 -18.60 -9.44
N ALA A 53 -6.14 -19.11 -10.15
CA ALA A 53 -7.44 -18.48 -10.31
C ALA A 53 -8.51 -19.12 -9.41
N PHE A 54 -9.13 -18.32 -8.55
CA PHE A 54 -10.06 -18.82 -7.51
C PHE A 54 -11.46 -18.25 -7.71
N ALA A 55 -12.46 -19.12 -7.67
CA ALA A 55 -13.89 -18.74 -7.70
C ALA A 55 -14.42 -18.32 -6.32
N SER A 56 -13.62 -18.43 -5.26
CA SER A 56 -13.95 -18.08 -3.88
C SER A 56 -12.80 -17.32 -3.22
N LEU A 57 -13.13 -16.29 -2.44
CA LEU A 57 -12.13 -15.59 -1.62
C LEU A 57 -11.59 -16.50 -0.52
N ASP A 58 -12.42 -17.37 0.07
CA ASP A 58 -11.99 -18.31 1.11
C ASP A 58 -10.92 -19.28 0.58
N ASP A 59 -11.17 -19.82 -0.61
CA ASP A 59 -10.23 -20.71 -1.30
C ASP A 59 -8.91 -19.99 -1.65
N ALA A 60 -8.99 -18.72 -2.06
CA ALA A 60 -7.82 -17.89 -2.28
C ALA A 60 -7.04 -17.62 -0.98
N VAL A 61 -7.71 -17.43 0.16
CA VAL A 61 -7.03 -17.26 1.46
C VAL A 61 -6.32 -18.55 1.88
N ILE A 62 -6.96 -19.71 1.71
CA ILE A 62 -6.33 -21.02 1.94
C ILE A 62 -5.12 -21.18 1.01
N GLY A 63 -5.26 -20.81 -0.26
CA GLY A 63 -4.19 -20.82 -1.25
C GLY A 63 -3.00 -19.95 -0.85
N ALA A 64 -3.24 -18.73 -0.38
CA ALA A 64 -2.20 -17.81 0.07
C ALA A 64 -1.46 -18.34 1.31
N GLY A 65 -2.19 -18.95 2.25
CA GLY A 65 -1.59 -19.66 3.38
C GLY A 65 -0.71 -20.82 2.92
N GLY A 66 -1.20 -21.65 1.99
CA GLY A 66 -0.44 -22.76 1.40
C GLY A 66 0.79 -22.32 0.62
N ALA A 67 0.72 -21.20 -0.11
CA ALA A 67 1.86 -20.63 -0.83
C ALA A 67 2.98 -20.22 0.11
N ARG A 68 2.61 -19.52 1.19
CA ARG A 68 3.55 -19.14 2.23
C ARG A 68 4.20 -20.35 2.88
N ASP A 69 3.40 -21.35 3.27
CA ASP A 69 3.92 -22.55 3.94
C ASP A 69 4.82 -23.39 3.00
N ALA A 70 4.63 -23.26 1.69
CA ALA A 70 5.52 -23.79 0.65
C ALA A 70 6.78 -22.93 0.38
N GLY A 71 6.95 -21.82 1.11
CA GLY A 71 8.13 -20.95 1.01
C GLY A 71 8.11 -20.02 -0.21
N ALA A 72 6.95 -19.53 -0.63
CA ALA A 72 6.87 -18.45 -1.60
C ALA A 72 7.57 -17.17 -1.08
N SER A 73 8.36 -16.51 -1.93
CA SER A 73 9.00 -15.22 -1.64
C SER A 73 7.98 -14.09 -1.60
N ALA A 74 6.97 -14.18 -2.47
CA ALA A 74 5.84 -13.26 -2.55
C ALA A 74 4.55 -14.01 -2.85
N CYS A 75 3.42 -13.48 -2.39
CA CYS A 75 2.09 -13.95 -2.75
C CYS A 75 1.11 -12.77 -2.73
N GLU A 76 0.78 -12.28 -3.92
CA GLU A 76 -0.16 -11.19 -4.15
C GLU A 76 -1.57 -11.72 -4.40
N LEU A 77 -2.58 -11.10 -3.81
CA LEU A 77 -3.98 -11.26 -4.19
C LEU A 77 -4.38 -10.10 -5.11
N LEU A 78 -5.04 -10.43 -6.21
CA LEU A 78 -5.72 -9.50 -7.12
C LEU A 78 -7.20 -9.86 -7.10
N ASP A 79 -8.01 -9.00 -6.49
CA ASP A 79 -9.43 -9.30 -6.32
C ASP A 79 -10.23 -9.03 -7.62
N ARG A 80 -11.48 -9.50 -7.68
CA ARG A 80 -12.38 -9.24 -8.81
C ARG A 80 -12.47 -7.76 -9.21
N THR A 81 -12.49 -6.82 -8.25
CA THR A 81 -12.57 -5.39 -8.57
C THR A 81 -11.32 -4.91 -9.32
N PHE A 82 -10.14 -5.43 -8.97
CA PHE A 82 -8.90 -5.22 -9.72
C PHE A 82 -8.99 -5.80 -11.14
N LEU A 83 -9.40 -7.07 -11.26
CA LEU A 83 -9.47 -7.75 -12.56
C LEU A 83 -10.42 -7.02 -13.52
N ASP A 84 -11.56 -6.55 -13.03
CA ASP A 84 -12.54 -5.80 -13.83
C ASP A 84 -11.98 -4.45 -14.29
N VAL A 85 -11.22 -3.76 -13.44
CA VAL A 85 -10.51 -2.52 -13.80
C VAL A 85 -9.47 -2.81 -14.88
N ALA A 86 -8.67 -3.88 -14.73
CA ALA A 86 -7.65 -4.27 -15.70
C ALA A 86 -8.26 -4.56 -17.08
N ARG A 87 -9.35 -5.36 -17.14
CA ARG A 87 -10.08 -5.67 -18.38
C ARG A 87 -10.61 -4.40 -19.06
N ARG A 88 -11.23 -3.50 -18.29
CA ARG A 88 -11.77 -2.24 -18.83
C ARG A 88 -10.69 -1.32 -19.37
N GLY A 89 -9.48 -1.38 -18.80
CA GLY A 89 -8.32 -0.63 -19.30
C GLY A 89 -7.61 -1.30 -20.48
N GLY A 90 -8.10 -2.45 -20.96
CA GLY A 90 -7.54 -3.17 -22.10
C GLY A 90 -6.32 -4.04 -21.77
N ALA A 91 -6.02 -4.28 -20.48
CA ALA A 91 -4.95 -5.19 -20.11
C ALA A 91 -5.36 -6.65 -20.38
N PRO A 92 -4.43 -7.51 -20.81
CA PRO A 92 -4.68 -8.94 -20.91
C PRO A 92 -4.90 -9.52 -19.52
N VAL A 93 -6.06 -10.13 -19.30
CA VAL A 93 -6.41 -10.82 -18.05
C VAL A 93 -6.59 -12.30 -18.38
N PRO A 94 -5.65 -13.19 -18.02
CA PRO A 94 -5.61 -14.59 -18.46
C PRO A 94 -6.58 -15.50 -17.69
N VAL A 95 -7.68 -14.94 -17.18
CA VAL A 95 -8.66 -15.66 -16.36
C VAL A 95 -10.09 -15.24 -16.72
N PRO A 96 -11.09 -16.14 -16.61
CA PRO A 96 -12.48 -15.84 -16.94
C PRO A 96 -13.11 -14.83 -15.96
N GLU A 97 -14.23 -14.22 -16.35
CA GLU A 97 -14.96 -13.25 -15.52
C GLU A 97 -15.58 -13.86 -14.26
N SER A 98 -15.75 -15.18 -14.21
CA SER A 98 -16.26 -15.91 -13.05
C SER A 98 -15.28 -16.00 -11.86
N VAL A 99 -14.05 -15.53 -12.03
CA VAL A 99 -13.00 -15.57 -11.00
C VAL A 99 -13.20 -14.46 -9.97
N GLU A 100 -13.21 -14.81 -8.69
CA GLU A 100 -13.36 -13.88 -7.56
C GLU A 100 -12.03 -13.23 -7.14
N ALA A 101 -10.93 -13.97 -7.31
CA ALA A 101 -9.59 -13.51 -7.03
C ALA A 101 -8.55 -14.34 -7.78
N VAL A 102 -7.42 -13.70 -8.07
CA VAL A 102 -6.20 -14.35 -8.54
C VAL A 102 -5.14 -14.25 -7.43
N LEU A 103 -4.42 -15.32 -7.19
CA LEU A 103 -3.15 -15.26 -6.47
C LEU A 103 -2.00 -15.30 -7.47
N LEU A 104 -1.05 -14.38 -7.31
CA LEU A 104 0.21 -14.37 -8.03
C LEU A 104 1.33 -14.58 -7.01
N ALA A 105 1.98 -15.73 -7.05
CA ALA A 105 3.01 -16.09 -6.10
C ALA A 105 4.34 -16.37 -6.80
N GLU A 106 5.44 -16.05 -6.12
CA GLU A 106 6.79 -16.18 -6.64
C GLU A 106 7.61 -17.09 -5.72
N VAL A 107 8.56 -17.81 -6.31
CA VAL A 107 9.60 -18.55 -5.60
C VAL A 107 10.96 -18.13 -6.13
N GLU A 108 11.94 -17.99 -5.24
CA GLU A 108 13.33 -17.68 -5.56
C GLU A 108 14.23 -18.85 -5.16
N GLY A 109 15.29 -19.10 -5.93
CA GLY A 109 16.19 -20.23 -5.68
C GLY A 109 17.57 -20.10 -6.34
N ALA A 110 18.42 -21.10 -6.09
CA ALA A 110 19.79 -21.10 -6.58
C ALA A 110 19.93 -21.57 -8.04
N SER A 111 18.90 -22.22 -8.60
CA SER A 111 18.90 -22.69 -9.99
C SER A 111 17.49 -22.74 -10.59
N ALA A 112 17.41 -22.74 -11.93
CA ALA A 112 16.15 -22.87 -12.68
C ALA A 112 15.42 -24.19 -12.39
N GLU A 113 16.17 -25.28 -12.15
CA GLU A 113 15.61 -26.59 -11.80
C GLU A 113 14.90 -26.54 -10.45
N GLU A 114 15.57 -25.99 -9.43
CA GLU A 114 15.03 -25.84 -8.08
C GLU A 114 13.75 -24.98 -8.06
N VAL A 115 13.77 -23.79 -8.68
CA VAL A 115 12.58 -22.94 -8.72
C VAL A 115 11.46 -23.56 -9.54
N GLY A 116 11.78 -24.34 -10.57
CA GLY A 116 10.80 -25.09 -11.35
C GLY A 116 10.09 -26.17 -10.54
N GLU A 117 10.81 -26.90 -9.67
CA GLU A 117 10.20 -27.85 -8.73
C GLU A 117 9.31 -27.13 -7.71
N ARG A 118 9.81 -26.07 -7.08
CA ARG A 118 9.06 -25.29 -6.09
C ARG A 118 7.80 -24.63 -6.68
N ALA A 119 7.86 -24.15 -7.92
CA ALA A 119 6.72 -23.62 -8.64
C ALA A 119 5.65 -24.69 -8.91
N ARG A 120 6.05 -25.94 -9.18
CA ARG A 120 5.09 -27.06 -9.33
C ARG A 120 4.44 -27.44 -8.00
N ASP A 121 5.18 -27.41 -6.91
CA ASP A 121 4.64 -27.65 -5.56
C ASP A 121 3.63 -26.58 -5.15
N LEU A 122 3.97 -25.32 -5.42
CA LEU A 122 3.08 -24.17 -5.23
C LEU A 122 1.81 -24.28 -6.09
N ALA A 123 1.96 -24.64 -7.37
CA ALA A 123 0.84 -24.90 -8.25
C ALA A 123 -0.07 -26.04 -7.74
N ALA A 124 0.52 -27.10 -7.18
CA ALA A 124 -0.24 -28.17 -6.54
C ALA A 124 -0.95 -27.70 -5.27
N ALA A 125 -0.34 -26.81 -4.48
CA ALA A 125 -0.96 -26.21 -3.31
C ALA A 125 -2.19 -25.35 -3.70
N PHE A 126 -2.08 -24.53 -4.74
CA PHE A 126 -3.22 -23.76 -5.27
C PHE A 126 -4.35 -24.66 -5.75
N ARG A 127 -4.06 -25.75 -6.49
CA ARG A 127 -5.10 -26.71 -6.90
C ARG A 127 -5.78 -27.37 -5.71
N ARG A 128 -5.03 -27.78 -4.68
CA ARG A 128 -5.60 -28.35 -3.44
C ARG A 128 -6.48 -27.36 -2.69
N ALA A 129 -6.15 -26.07 -2.77
CA ALA A 129 -6.92 -24.99 -2.16
C ALA A 129 -8.17 -24.60 -2.98
N GLY A 130 -8.39 -25.16 -4.18
CA GLY A 130 -9.57 -24.89 -5.00
C GLY A 130 -9.34 -23.97 -6.20
N ALA A 131 -8.08 -23.69 -6.59
CA ALA A 131 -7.81 -22.97 -7.83
C ALA A 131 -8.32 -23.77 -9.04
N GLY A 132 -9.12 -23.14 -9.89
CA GLY A 132 -9.63 -23.73 -11.13
C GLY A 132 -8.54 -23.83 -12.19
N ASP A 133 -8.00 -22.68 -12.58
CA ASP A 133 -6.87 -22.58 -13.49
C ASP A 133 -5.58 -22.23 -12.72
N VAL A 134 -4.48 -22.86 -13.12
CA VAL A 134 -3.15 -22.57 -12.58
C VAL A 134 -2.13 -22.47 -13.72
N ILE A 135 -1.45 -21.33 -13.81
CA ILE A 135 -0.47 -21.01 -14.84
C ILE A 135 0.91 -20.91 -14.19
N LEU A 136 1.90 -21.58 -14.76
CA LEU A 136 3.30 -21.48 -14.34
C LEU A 136 4.06 -20.63 -15.33
N ALA A 137 4.89 -19.73 -14.81
CA ALA A 137 5.89 -18.98 -15.55
C ALA A 137 7.27 -19.39 -15.03
N LEU A 138 8.02 -20.11 -15.87
CA LEU A 138 9.33 -20.69 -15.53
C LEU A 138 10.49 -20.00 -16.27
N ASP A 139 10.17 -18.95 -17.01
CA ASP A 139 11.10 -18.15 -17.79
C ASP A 139 10.75 -16.67 -17.64
N GLU A 140 11.78 -15.83 -17.75
CA GLU A 140 11.69 -14.39 -17.51
C GLU A 140 10.61 -13.69 -18.35
N ALA A 141 10.41 -14.11 -19.61
CA ALA A 141 9.45 -13.47 -20.50
C ALA A 141 8.01 -13.78 -20.07
N THR A 142 7.73 -15.04 -19.72
CA THR A 142 6.41 -15.43 -19.21
C THR A 142 6.14 -14.81 -17.83
N GLU A 143 7.15 -14.71 -16.97
CA GLU A 143 7.02 -14.05 -15.67
C GLU A 143 6.72 -12.56 -15.83
N ALA A 144 7.48 -11.86 -16.67
CA ALA A 144 7.24 -10.46 -16.96
C ALA A 144 5.79 -10.23 -17.46
N ALA A 145 5.33 -11.05 -18.41
CA ALA A 145 3.95 -10.97 -18.91
C ALA A 145 2.89 -11.22 -17.81
N MET A 146 3.18 -12.10 -16.85
CA MET A 146 2.30 -12.38 -15.71
C MET A 146 2.26 -11.20 -14.73
N TRP A 147 3.41 -10.62 -14.41
CA TRP A 147 3.55 -9.46 -13.52
C TRP A 147 3.03 -8.15 -14.13
N GLU A 148 2.95 -8.04 -15.46
CA GLU A 148 2.27 -6.92 -16.11
C GLU A 148 0.80 -6.80 -15.64
N LEU A 149 0.11 -7.91 -15.35
CA LEU A 149 -1.24 -7.86 -14.77
C LEU A 149 -1.24 -7.13 -13.42
N ARG A 150 -0.28 -7.44 -12.54
CA ARG A 150 -0.12 -6.81 -11.22
C ARG A 150 0.17 -5.31 -11.34
N HIS A 151 0.90 -4.91 -12.38
CA HIS A 151 1.25 -3.51 -12.64
C HIS A 151 0.18 -2.73 -13.42
N ALA A 152 -0.75 -3.41 -14.08
CA ALA A 152 -1.73 -2.79 -14.96
C ALA A 152 -2.69 -1.82 -14.26
N ALA A 153 -3.08 -2.08 -13.01
CA ALA A 153 -4.12 -1.29 -12.36
C ALA A 153 -3.73 0.16 -12.13
N SER A 154 -2.53 0.47 -11.64
CA SER A 154 -2.15 1.85 -11.29
C SER A 154 -2.18 2.81 -12.50
N PRO A 155 -1.58 2.47 -13.66
CA PRO A 155 -1.71 3.28 -14.88
C PRO A 155 -3.14 3.36 -15.40
N ILE A 156 -3.90 2.26 -15.37
CA ILE A 156 -5.30 2.25 -15.84
C ILE A 156 -6.16 3.18 -14.98
N LEU A 157 -6.04 3.08 -13.66
CA LEU A 157 -6.74 3.94 -12.70
C LEU A 157 -6.49 5.43 -12.95
N SER A 158 -5.27 5.79 -13.32
CA SER A 158 -4.92 7.19 -13.65
C SER A 158 -5.62 7.73 -14.91
N ARG A 159 -6.09 6.83 -15.79
CA ARG A 159 -6.66 7.16 -17.11
C ARG A 159 -8.19 7.01 -17.20
N LEU A 160 -8.81 6.28 -16.27
CA LEU A 160 -10.25 5.94 -16.34
C LEU A 160 -11.18 7.16 -16.30
N ASP A 161 -10.88 8.16 -15.47
CA ASP A 161 -11.59 9.45 -15.44
C ASP A 161 -10.71 10.48 -14.70
N PRO A 162 -10.34 11.63 -15.31
CA PRO A 162 -9.56 12.66 -14.63
C PRO A 162 -10.17 13.19 -13.33
N ALA A 163 -11.51 13.09 -13.19
CA ALA A 163 -12.25 13.51 -12.00
C ALA A 163 -12.24 12.45 -10.88
N LEU A 164 -11.99 11.18 -11.20
CA LEU A 164 -11.83 10.13 -10.19
C LEU A 164 -10.40 10.16 -9.65
N LYS A 165 -10.29 10.30 -8.33
CA LYS A 165 -9.00 10.22 -7.65
C LYS A 165 -8.90 8.88 -6.95
N SER A 166 -7.88 8.11 -7.32
CA SER A 166 -7.41 6.99 -6.51
C SER A 166 -6.84 7.57 -5.21
N MET A 167 -7.52 7.30 -4.10
CA MET A 167 -7.12 7.81 -2.79
C MET A 167 -6.62 6.67 -1.90
N GLN A 168 -5.63 6.97 -1.08
CA GLN A 168 -4.99 6.04 -0.16
C GLN A 168 -5.33 6.49 1.27
N PHE A 169 -6.50 6.06 1.75
CA PHE A 169 -6.92 6.31 3.13
C PHE A 169 -7.41 5.08 3.90
N ILE A 170 -7.62 3.96 3.20
CA ILE A 170 -7.93 2.63 3.77
C ILE A 170 -7.03 1.55 3.15
N GLU A 171 -5.90 1.98 2.58
CA GLU A 171 -5.07 1.19 1.67
C GLU A 171 -4.07 0.26 2.33
N ASP A 172 -4.10 0.11 3.65
CA ASP A 172 -2.99 -0.50 4.38
C ASP A 172 -3.47 -1.44 5.50
N GLY A 173 -4.62 -2.07 5.27
CA GLY A 173 -5.23 -2.96 6.26
C GLY A 173 -4.53 -4.30 6.33
N CYS A 174 -4.12 -4.71 7.52
CA CYS A 174 -3.63 -6.06 7.81
C CYS A 174 -4.49 -6.70 8.91
N VAL A 175 -4.81 -7.98 8.76
CA VAL A 175 -5.66 -8.75 9.68
C VAL A 175 -4.99 -10.09 10.02
N PRO A 176 -5.47 -10.82 11.04
CA PRO A 176 -5.10 -12.22 11.20
C PRO A 176 -5.38 -13.01 9.89
N PRO A 177 -4.46 -13.89 9.44
CA PRO A 177 -4.60 -14.55 8.13
C PRO A 177 -5.93 -15.24 7.87
N GLU A 178 -6.48 -15.89 8.89
CA GLU A 178 -7.79 -16.55 8.86
C GLU A 178 -8.98 -15.59 8.68
N ARG A 179 -8.77 -14.27 8.82
CA ARG A 179 -9.78 -13.23 8.66
C ARG A 179 -9.66 -12.45 7.34
N LEU A 180 -8.69 -12.79 6.47
CA LEU A 180 -8.47 -12.05 5.23
C LEU A 180 -9.70 -12.03 4.32
N ALA A 181 -10.41 -13.15 4.18
CA ALA A 181 -11.60 -13.23 3.33
C ALA A 181 -12.73 -12.36 3.89
N ASP A 182 -12.93 -12.37 5.21
CA ASP A 182 -13.91 -11.52 5.90
C ASP A 182 -13.58 -10.04 5.72
N TYR A 183 -12.31 -9.68 5.82
CA TYR A 183 -11.85 -8.31 5.60
C TYR A 183 -12.13 -7.83 4.18
N VAL A 184 -11.74 -8.60 3.15
CA VAL A 184 -11.97 -8.23 1.74
C VAL A 184 -13.47 -8.12 1.44
N ARG A 185 -14.31 -9.05 1.93
CA ARG A 185 -15.77 -8.97 1.77
C ARG A 185 -16.35 -7.73 2.46
N GLY A 186 -15.93 -7.44 3.68
CA GLY A 186 -16.40 -6.28 4.44
C GLY A 186 -16.01 -4.95 3.80
N VAL A 187 -14.79 -4.84 3.27
CA VAL A 187 -14.33 -3.67 2.51
C VAL A 187 -15.14 -3.49 1.23
N ARG A 188 -15.36 -4.55 0.45
CA ARG A 188 -16.21 -4.50 -0.76
C ARG A 188 -17.62 -3.98 -0.43
N ALA A 189 -18.22 -4.50 0.64
CA ALA A 189 -19.54 -4.05 1.09
C ALA A 189 -19.54 -2.57 1.56
N ALA A 190 -18.47 -2.11 2.23
CA ALA A 190 -18.33 -0.71 2.63
C ALA A 190 -18.20 0.23 1.43
N LEU A 191 -17.40 -0.15 0.43
CA LEU A 191 -17.28 0.54 -0.84
C LEU A 191 -18.63 0.66 -1.55
N GLU A 192 -19.37 -0.45 -1.65
CA GLU A 192 -20.69 -0.52 -2.28
C GLU A 192 -21.72 0.39 -1.57
N ARG A 193 -21.77 0.37 -0.23
CA ARG A 193 -22.67 1.25 0.55
C ARG A 193 -22.47 2.74 0.24
N GLN A 194 -21.23 3.16 -0.01
CA GLN A 194 -20.91 4.54 -0.36
C GLN A 194 -21.00 4.84 -1.85
N GLY A 195 -21.27 3.83 -2.68
CA GLY A 195 -21.24 3.94 -4.14
C GLY A 195 -19.86 4.29 -4.69
N ILE A 196 -18.79 3.87 -4.00
CA ILE A 196 -17.41 4.12 -4.39
C ILE A 196 -16.83 2.84 -4.98
N ARG A 197 -16.26 2.93 -6.19
CA ARG A 197 -15.46 1.82 -6.73
C ARG A 197 -14.12 1.81 -6.01
N GLY A 198 -13.61 0.64 -5.64
CA GLY A 198 -12.26 0.48 -5.12
C GLY A 198 -11.52 -0.58 -5.92
N VAL A 199 -10.19 -0.52 -5.88
CA VAL A 199 -9.32 -1.57 -6.39
C VAL A 199 -8.65 -2.21 -5.19
N ILE A 200 -8.73 -3.54 -5.09
CA ILE A 200 -8.16 -4.31 -3.97
C ILE A 200 -7.07 -5.25 -4.50
N PHE A 201 -5.88 -5.12 -3.93
CA PHE A 201 -4.73 -5.97 -4.21
C PHE A 201 -3.80 -6.01 -3.01
N GLY A 202 -2.94 -7.02 -2.86
CA GLY A 202 -1.84 -6.91 -1.91
C GLY A 202 -1.28 -8.24 -1.43
N HIS A 203 -0.39 -8.15 -0.44
CA HIS A 203 0.41 -9.23 0.12
C HIS A 203 -0.45 -10.25 0.89
N ALA A 204 -1.12 -11.14 0.16
CA ALA A 204 -2.03 -12.15 0.69
C ALA A 204 -1.33 -13.14 1.64
N GLY A 205 -0.06 -13.47 1.38
CA GLY A 205 0.76 -14.32 2.27
C GLY A 205 0.90 -13.75 3.69
N ASP A 206 0.85 -12.42 3.81
CA ASP A 206 0.90 -11.67 5.08
C ASP A 206 -0.46 -11.21 5.58
N ALA A 207 -1.53 -11.54 4.84
CA ALA A 207 -2.89 -11.07 5.12
C ALA A 207 -2.99 -9.55 5.22
N HIS A 208 -2.33 -8.90 4.28
CA HIS A 208 -2.21 -7.46 4.18
C HIS A 208 -2.64 -7.04 2.79
N VAL A 209 -3.64 -6.16 2.69
CA VAL A 209 -4.19 -5.74 1.40
C VAL A 209 -4.29 -4.24 1.30
N HIS A 210 -4.01 -3.79 0.09
CA HIS A 210 -4.18 -2.44 -0.37
C HIS A 210 -5.51 -2.23 -1.07
N VAL A 211 -6.19 -1.19 -0.64
CA VAL A 211 -7.49 -0.76 -1.14
C VAL A 211 -7.36 0.66 -1.62
N ASN A 212 -7.65 0.90 -2.89
CA ASN A 212 -7.61 2.22 -3.50
C ASN A 212 -9.01 2.63 -3.95
N PRO A 213 -9.79 3.32 -3.10
CA PRO A 213 -11.05 3.93 -3.49
C PRO A 213 -10.88 4.98 -4.59
N LEU A 214 -11.78 4.95 -5.58
CA LEU A 214 -11.86 5.90 -6.68
C LEU A 214 -12.95 6.93 -6.37
N VAL A 215 -12.52 8.03 -5.77
CA VAL A 215 -13.41 9.07 -5.25
C VAL A 215 -13.68 10.11 -6.34
N ASP A 216 -14.95 10.38 -6.62
CA ASP A 216 -15.37 11.47 -7.51
C ASP A 216 -15.42 12.79 -6.74
N LEU A 217 -14.50 13.70 -7.06
CA LEU A 217 -14.43 15.00 -6.40
C LEU A 217 -15.48 16.01 -6.86
N ARG A 218 -16.25 15.70 -7.91
CA ARG A 218 -17.38 16.53 -8.37
C ARG A 218 -18.60 16.34 -7.48
N ASP A 219 -18.71 15.21 -6.79
CA ASP A 219 -19.79 14.95 -5.85
C ASP A 219 -19.61 15.83 -4.61
N ALA A 220 -20.53 16.75 -4.35
CA ALA A 220 -20.46 17.64 -3.19
C ALA A 220 -20.36 16.88 -1.85
N ARG A 221 -20.81 15.61 -1.80
CA ARG A 221 -20.76 14.73 -0.62
C ARG A 221 -19.52 13.85 -0.56
N TRP A 222 -18.52 14.05 -1.43
CA TRP A 222 -17.34 13.18 -1.50
C TRP A 222 -16.65 13.03 -0.13
N ARG A 223 -16.56 14.11 0.67
CA ARG A 223 -15.97 14.08 2.02
C ARG A 223 -16.76 13.20 2.98
N GLU A 224 -18.09 13.33 2.98
CA GLU A 224 -18.98 12.54 3.84
C GLU A 224 -18.82 11.05 3.52
N LYS A 225 -18.77 10.70 2.23
CA LYS A 225 -18.56 9.33 1.79
C LYS A 225 -17.18 8.79 2.16
N VAL A 226 -16.13 9.59 2.05
CA VAL A 226 -14.76 9.22 2.45
C VAL A 226 -14.69 8.99 3.96
N ASP A 227 -15.26 9.89 4.76
CA ASP A 227 -15.29 9.77 6.23
C ASP A 227 -16.11 8.54 6.68
N ALA A 228 -17.27 8.31 6.05
CA ALA A 228 -18.10 7.13 6.32
C ALA A 228 -17.39 5.83 5.94
N LEU A 229 -16.75 5.77 4.76
CA LEU A 229 -15.99 4.60 4.33
C LEU A 229 -14.81 4.33 5.27
N LEU A 230 -14.08 5.37 5.66
CA LEU A 230 -12.97 5.26 6.61
C LEU A 230 -13.45 4.76 7.98
N GLY A 231 -14.57 5.28 8.45
CA GLY A 231 -15.21 4.83 9.69
C GLY A 231 -15.60 3.36 9.66
N ASP A 232 -16.28 2.93 8.59
CA ASP A 232 -16.72 1.54 8.38
C ASP A 232 -15.53 0.57 8.34
N VAL A 233 -14.49 0.89 7.57
CA VAL A 233 -13.30 0.04 7.46
C VAL A 233 -12.49 0.05 8.76
N THR A 234 -12.44 1.17 9.48
CA THR A 234 -11.80 1.22 10.80
C THR A 234 -12.48 0.29 11.80
N ALA A 235 -13.81 0.34 11.86
CA ALA A 235 -14.59 -0.53 12.74
C ALA A 235 -14.44 -2.01 12.34
N LEU A 236 -14.42 -2.30 11.03
CA LEU A 236 -14.16 -3.65 10.51
C LEU A 236 -12.79 -4.17 10.95
N SER A 237 -11.71 -3.42 10.71
CA SER A 237 -10.35 -3.81 11.11
C SER A 237 -10.27 -4.09 12.60
N ALA A 238 -10.81 -3.19 13.44
CA ALA A 238 -10.84 -3.39 14.88
C ALA A 238 -11.58 -4.67 15.27
N SER A 239 -12.75 -4.94 14.67
CA SER A 239 -13.56 -6.13 14.98
C SER A 239 -12.88 -7.45 14.59
N LEU A 240 -12.01 -7.44 13.58
CA LEU A 240 -11.27 -8.61 13.11
C LEU A 240 -9.93 -8.79 13.83
N GLY A 241 -9.58 -7.93 14.79
CA GLY A 241 -8.25 -7.93 15.43
C GLY A 241 -7.13 -7.49 14.48
N GLY A 242 -7.48 -6.63 13.52
CA GLY A 242 -6.60 -6.06 12.51
C GLY A 242 -6.03 -4.69 12.87
N THR A 243 -5.24 -4.15 11.95
CA THR A 243 -4.63 -2.82 11.99
C THR A 243 -4.98 -2.03 10.74
N LEU A 244 -4.89 -0.71 10.85
CA LEU A 244 -5.03 0.20 9.71
C LEU A 244 -3.70 0.49 9.02
N ALA A 245 -2.59 0.09 9.64
CA ALA A 245 -1.24 0.42 9.21
C ALA A 245 -0.38 -0.85 9.17
N GLY A 246 -0.50 -1.64 8.10
CA GLY A 246 0.38 -2.78 7.84
C GLY A 246 1.83 -2.36 7.63
N GLU A 247 2.08 -1.43 6.69
CA GLU A 247 3.46 -1.01 6.34
C GLU A 247 3.64 0.49 6.07
N HIS A 248 2.57 1.24 5.77
CA HIS A 248 2.64 2.67 5.47
C HIS A 248 2.69 3.55 6.73
N GLY A 249 2.47 2.97 7.91
CA GLY A 249 2.42 3.69 9.16
C GLY A 249 1.13 4.46 9.39
N ASP A 250 1.05 5.12 10.55
CA ASP A 250 -0.14 5.85 10.95
C ASP A 250 -0.23 7.20 10.24
N GLY A 251 0.91 7.90 10.17
CA GLY A 251 0.96 9.30 9.76
C GLY A 251 -0.03 10.17 10.53
N ARG A 252 -0.41 11.29 9.91
CA ARG A 252 -1.48 12.17 10.41
C ARG A 252 -2.87 11.66 10.06
N LEU A 253 -2.96 10.80 9.06
CA LEU A 253 -4.22 10.30 8.56
C LEU A 253 -4.85 9.31 9.55
N ARG A 254 -4.06 8.36 10.05
CA ARG A 254 -4.56 7.29 10.93
C ARG A 254 -4.32 7.54 12.40
N ALA A 255 -3.39 8.43 12.78
CA ALA A 255 -3.18 8.78 14.19
C ALA A 255 -4.49 9.14 14.93
N PRO A 256 -5.41 9.95 14.37
CA PRO A 256 -6.71 10.23 14.98
C PRO A 256 -7.63 9.01 15.16
N LEU A 257 -7.39 7.92 14.42
CA LEU A 257 -8.18 6.69 14.44
C LEU A 257 -7.65 5.65 15.43
N LEU A 258 -6.42 5.82 15.94
CA LEU A 258 -5.81 4.88 16.88
C LEU A 258 -6.68 4.54 18.11
N PRO A 259 -7.44 5.47 18.71
CA PRO A 259 -8.36 5.15 19.79
C PRO A 259 -9.47 4.16 19.45
N ARG A 260 -9.72 3.90 18.15
CA ARG A 260 -10.72 2.93 17.69
C ARG A 260 -10.17 1.52 17.50
N VAL A 261 -8.84 1.38 17.42
CA VAL A 261 -8.16 0.09 17.16
C VAL A 261 -7.28 -0.35 18.34
N TRP A 262 -6.76 0.60 19.12
CA TRP A 262 -5.88 0.32 20.26
C TRP A 262 -6.56 0.62 21.60
N PRO A 263 -6.31 -0.20 22.64
CA PRO A 263 -6.73 0.12 24.01
C PRO A 263 -6.06 1.38 24.54
N ALA A 264 -6.78 2.11 25.41
CA ALA A 264 -6.29 3.35 26.03
C ALA A 264 -4.90 3.19 26.69
N ALA A 265 -4.68 2.10 27.42
CA ALA A 265 -3.40 1.83 28.07
C ALA A 265 -2.22 1.69 27.07
N THR A 266 -2.47 1.22 25.84
CA THR A 266 -1.44 1.16 24.80
C THR A 266 -1.15 2.55 24.24
N LEU A 267 -2.18 3.35 24.00
CA LEU A 267 -2.04 4.74 23.54
C LEU A 267 -1.26 5.59 24.54
N GLU A 268 -1.50 5.41 25.84
CA GLU A 268 -0.75 6.07 26.91
C GLU A 268 0.76 5.73 26.86
N ARG A 269 1.09 4.48 26.56
CA ARG A 269 2.49 4.03 26.38
C ARG A 269 3.11 4.64 25.14
N PHE A 270 2.40 4.70 24.01
CA PHE A 270 2.89 5.39 22.82
C PHE A 270 3.17 6.86 23.12
N ALA A 271 2.26 7.54 23.80
CA ALA A 271 2.45 8.92 24.22
C ALA A 271 3.61 9.09 25.22
N ALA A 272 3.86 8.11 26.09
CA ALA A 272 4.99 8.13 27.01
C ALA A 272 6.33 8.03 26.27
N VAL A 273 6.45 7.12 25.29
CA VAL A 273 7.64 7.04 24.42
C VAL A 273 7.87 8.36 23.69
N LYS A 274 6.83 8.91 23.06
CA LYS A 274 6.92 10.20 22.36
C LYS A 274 7.42 11.33 23.29
N ARG A 275 6.86 11.44 24.50
CA ARG A 275 7.28 12.45 25.49
C ARG A 275 8.70 12.25 25.99
N ALA A 276 9.18 11.01 26.10
CA ALA A 276 10.54 10.72 26.55
C ALA A 276 11.59 11.18 25.53
N PHE A 277 11.33 10.98 24.23
CA PHE A 277 12.24 11.39 23.15
C PHE A 277 12.10 12.87 22.76
N ASP A 278 10.87 13.38 22.75
CA ASP A 278 10.55 14.73 22.28
C ASP A 278 9.57 15.43 23.24
N PRO A 279 10.04 15.84 24.43
CA PRO A 279 9.19 16.51 25.42
C PRO A 279 8.64 17.86 24.96
N ALA A 280 9.30 18.50 23.98
CA ALA A 280 8.86 19.76 23.40
C ALA A 280 7.86 19.59 22.24
N GLY A 281 7.65 18.37 21.76
CA GLY A 281 6.70 18.06 20.68
C GLY A 281 7.09 18.64 19.31
N LEU A 282 8.40 18.81 19.05
CA LEU A 282 8.91 19.42 17.83
C LEU A 282 8.95 18.45 16.63
N LEU A 283 9.15 17.16 16.90
CA LEU A 283 9.40 16.14 15.89
C LEU A 283 8.10 15.56 15.33
N ASN A 284 7.76 15.97 14.10
CA ASN A 284 6.63 15.47 13.31
C ASN A 284 5.29 15.38 14.10
N PRO A 285 4.79 16.47 14.71
CA PRO A 285 3.62 16.44 15.58
C PRO A 285 2.36 15.94 14.83
N GLY A 286 1.54 15.16 15.54
CA GLY A 286 0.32 14.56 15.02
C GLY A 286 0.52 13.27 14.20
N ALA A 287 1.76 12.82 14.01
CA ALA A 287 2.04 11.45 13.56
C ALA A 287 2.26 10.53 14.77
N LYS A 288 1.83 9.26 14.67
CA LYS A 288 1.87 8.20 15.72
C LYS A 288 1.07 8.45 17.00
N VAL A 289 0.92 9.70 17.41
CA VAL A 289 0.14 10.13 18.58
C VAL A 289 -0.84 11.19 18.13
N ALA A 290 -2.13 10.92 18.31
CA ALA A 290 -3.19 11.84 17.91
C ALA A 290 -3.10 13.18 18.65
N VAL A 291 -3.31 14.28 17.93
CA VAL A 291 -3.58 15.58 18.55
C VAL A 291 -5.09 15.66 18.85
N PRO A 292 -5.50 16.04 20.07
CA PRO A 292 -6.91 16.18 20.40
C PRO A 292 -7.65 17.12 19.43
N GLY A 293 -8.76 16.64 18.88
CA GLY A 293 -9.62 17.42 17.97
C GLY A 293 -9.26 17.34 16.49
N GLU A 294 -8.11 16.77 16.11
CA GLU A 294 -7.80 16.50 14.70
C GLU A 294 -8.63 15.33 14.18
N ARG A 295 -9.10 15.43 12.93
CA ARG A 295 -9.76 14.33 12.22
C ARG A 295 -8.91 13.86 11.04
N ALA A 296 -9.03 12.57 10.73
CA ALA A 296 -8.31 11.93 9.64
C ALA A 296 -8.48 12.65 8.29
N VAL A 297 -9.70 13.07 7.98
CA VAL A 297 -10.07 13.64 6.68
C VAL A 297 -9.95 15.17 6.59
N ASP A 298 -9.37 15.83 7.60
CA ASP A 298 -9.27 17.31 7.59
C ASP A 298 -8.29 17.84 6.51
N ARG A 299 -7.30 17.04 6.10
CA ARG A 299 -6.23 17.48 5.20
C ARG A 299 -6.07 16.55 3.98
N VAL A 300 -7.15 16.32 3.25
CA VAL A 300 -7.13 15.49 2.04
C VAL A 300 -6.36 16.20 0.92
N LYS A 301 -5.24 15.60 0.47
CA LYS A 301 -4.34 16.13 -0.57
C LYS A 301 -5.06 16.55 -1.87
N TYR A 302 -6.11 15.83 -2.24
CA TYR A 302 -6.82 16.01 -3.50
C TYR A 302 -8.03 16.95 -3.41
N ASP A 303 -8.20 17.62 -2.27
CA ASP A 303 -9.31 18.53 -2.07
C ASP A 303 -9.26 19.69 -3.09
N PRO A 304 -10.30 19.84 -3.93
CA PRO A 304 -10.32 20.84 -5.00
C PRO A 304 -10.42 22.28 -4.47
N THR A 305 -10.70 22.46 -3.17
CA THR A 305 -10.75 23.79 -2.52
C THR A 305 -9.37 24.28 -2.07
N LEU A 306 -8.36 23.41 -2.08
CA LEU A 306 -7.00 23.79 -1.73
C LEU A 306 -6.38 24.71 -2.81
N PRO A 307 -5.54 25.68 -2.40
CA PRO A 307 -4.83 26.51 -3.36
C PRO A 307 -3.91 25.65 -4.23
N ALA A 308 -3.84 25.97 -5.52
CA ALA A 308 -2.91 25.31 -6.42
C ALA A 308 -1.46 25.52 -5.95
N LEU A 309 -0.64 24.47 -6.05
CA LEU A 309 0.78 24.56 -5.73
C LEU A 309 1.45 25.67 -6.57
N PRO A 310 2.37 26.47 -6.02
CA PRO A 310 3.12 27.44 -6.80
C PRO A 310 3.80 26.82 -8.02
N ALA A 311 3.94 27.56 -9.13
CA ALA A 311 4.51 27.02 -10.37
C ALA A 311 5.91 26.38 -10.19
N PRO A 312 6.85 26.97 -9.42
CA PRO A 312 8.13 26.32 -9.14
C PRO A 312 7.98 24.98 -8.41
N ALA A 313 7.06 24.89 -7.44
CA ALA A 313 6.79 23.65 -6.72
C ALA A 313 6.21 22.56 -7.63
N ARG A 314 5.30 22.93 -8.55
CA ARG A 314 4.79 22.00 -9.57
C ARG A 314 5.90 21.52 -10.50
N ALA A 315 6.77 22.42 -10.97
CA ALA A 315 7.89 22.07 -11.84
C ALA A 315 8.89 21.14 -11.15
N ALA A 316 9.21 21.40 -9.88
CA ALA A 316 10.06 20.55 -9.06
C ALA A 316 9.45 19.15 -8.89
N LEU A 317 8.17 19.04 -8.53
CA LEU A 317 7.49 17.74 -8.40
C LEU A 317 7.43 16.98 -9.72
N ALA A 318 7.09 17.66 -10.82
CA ALA A 318 7.05 17.04 -12.14
C ALA A 318 8.43 16.55 -12.57
N ARG A 319 9.51 17.21 -12.13
CA ARG A 319 10.88 16.75 -12.35
C ARG A 319 11.19 15.49 -11.54
N VAL A 320 10.83 15.45 -10.25
CA VAL A 320 10.97 14.24 -9.42
C VAL A 320 10.29 13.04 -10.09
N GLU A 321 9.06 13.23 -10.58
CA GLU A 321 8.29 12.17 -11.23
C GLU A 321 8.92 11.71 -12.56
N ARG A 322 9.31 12.63 -13.44
CA ARG A 322 9.89 12.30 -14.75
C ARG A 322 11.29 11.71 -14.67
N GLU A 323 12.14 12.28 -13.83
CA GLU A 323 13.57 11.94 -13.75
C GLU A 323 13.88 10.93 -12.63
N ARG A 324 12.86 10.51 -11.86
CA ARG A 324 13.03 9.67 -10.66
C ARG A 324 14.05 10.27 -9.67
N ALA A 325 14.08 11.60 -9.55
CA ALA A 325 15.04 12.34 -8.74
C ALA A 325 14.74 12.27 -7.22
N TYR A 326 14.31 11.11 -6.71
CA TYR A 326 13.88 10.91 -5.32
C TYR A 326 15.01 11.11 -4.29
N ALA A 327 16.26 10.93 -4.71
CA ALA A 327 17.44 11.17 -3.88
C ALA A 327 17.79 12.66 -3.72
N ARG A 328 17.15 13.55 -4.47
CA ARG A 328 17.42 14.99 -4.40
C ARG A 328 16.54 15.68 -3.38
N SER A 329 17.11 16.70 -2.72
CA SER A 329 16.35 17.57 -1.83
C SER A 329 15.24 18.27 -2.61
N ARG A 330 14.01 18.20 -2.09
CA ARG A 330 12.86 18.93 -2.66
C ARG A 330 13.03 20.45 -2.56
N LEU A 331 13.79 20.94 -1.56
CA LEU A 331 14.07 22.36 -1.40
C LEU A 331 15.04 22.85 -2.49
N GLU A 332 16.10 22.09 -2.77
CA GLU A 332 17.01 22.41 -3.88
C GLU A 332 16.28 22.43 -5.22
N LEU A 333 15.46 21.42 -5.49
CA LEU A 333 14.67 21.36 -6.73
C LEU A 333 13.70 22.54 -6.86
N LEU A 334 13.15 23.01 -5.73
CA LEU A 334 12.27 24.17 -5.69
C LEU A 334 13.05 25.46 -6.00
N GLU A 335 14.23 25.64 -5.41
CA GLU A 335 15.11 26.78 -5.66
C GLU A 335 15.56 26.83 -7.13
N GLU A 336 15.97 25.69 -7.70
CA GLU A 336 16.32 25.56 -9.12
C GLU A 336 15.14 25.93 -10.03
N ALA A 337 13.94 25.43 -9.72
CA ALA A 337 12.73 25.74 -10.48
C ALA A 337 12.36 27.22 -10.38
N ALA A 338 12.51 27.83 -9.21
CA ALA A 338 12.24 29.25 -9.00
C ALA A 338 13.25 30.12 -9.76
N ALA A 339 14.53 29.77 -9.74
CA ALA A 339 15.57 30.46 -10.49
C ALA A 339 15.38 30.37 -12.01
N SER A 340 14.94 29.21 -12.51
CA SER A 340 14.62 29.03 -13.93
C SER A 340 13.42 29.86 -14.39
N ALA A 341 12.41 30.04 -13.51
CA ALA A 341 11.23 30.84 -13.81
C ALA A 341 11.51 32.36 -13.81
N ALA A 342 12.59 32.79 -13.13
CA ALA A 342 12.98 34.19 -13.02
C ALA A 342 13.88 34.69 -14.17
N ARG A 343 14.37 33.81 -15.05
CA ARG A 343 15.17 34.23 -16.21
C ARG A 343 14.26 34.87 -17.27
N PRO A 344 14.52 36.11 -17.71
CA PRO A 344 13.79 36.70 -18.83
C PRO A 344 13.99 35.83 -20.08
N LEU A 345 12.93 35.65 -20.86
CA LEU A 345 13.02 35.00 -22.17
C LEU A 345 13.95 35.85 -23.05
N ASP A 346 15.16 35.37 -23.31
CA ASP A 346 16.03 35.99 -24.30
C ASP A 346 15.26 36.04 -25.63
N SER A 347 15.05 37.27 -26.12
CA SER A 347 14.48 37.54 -27.44
C SER A 347 15.30 36.81 -28.51
N PRO A 348 14.67 36.16 -29.50
CA PRO A 348 15.40 35.45 -30.53
C PRO A 348 16.26 36.47 -31.30
N SER A 349 17.58 36.29 -31.24
CA SER A 349 18.52 37.03 -32.07
C SER A 349 18.17 36.80 -33.54
N SER A 350 17.77 37.88 -34.23
CA SER A 350 17.63 37.85 -35.70
C SER A 350 18.94 37.39 -36.34
N PRO A 351 18.91 36.46 -37.30
CA PRO A 351 20.10 36.13 -38.07
C PRO A 351 20.43 37.31 -38.99
N ALA A 352 21.70 37.73 -38.97
CA ALA A 352 22.28 38.67 -39.93
C ALA A 352 22.82 37.93 -41.15
#